data_AF-A0A9W9XTF7-F1
#
_entry.id   AF-A0A9W9XTF7-F1
#
_cell.length_a   1.000
_cell.length_b   1.000
_cell.length_c   1.000
_cell.angle_alpha   90.00
_cell.angle_beta   90.00
_cell.angle_gamma   90.00
#
_symmetry.space_group_name_H-M   'P 1'
#
loop_
_entity.id
_entity.type
_entity.pdbx_description
1 polymer ?
#
loop_
_entity_poly.entity_id
_entity_poly.type
_entity_poly.pdbx_seq_one_letter_code
_entity_poly.pdbx_strand_id
1 'polypeptide(L)'
;MEDTLTDKLISILKDRDIPANREVIVSAFEDGRNVEWASMHLRPDTLLSKDELALYLTLENSGALQPILRNPDLGATRPILEDELRNTIESLEASTATIQKQTATLKFQCANLNKQLGLENKVEQQRSRDIARLQKKHEDGRQNTTMAAVELADELEASFRTATDKSGAESKRILASLSTRLKQDDKALANLETLMSSIKYRGNGASTVKRTSHLSATLSDYVAEEIHYRLDRLYLETIHAGGSNPDATDESTRIALEEELESLYPEIEILAEMSTRQQFYEPILRELQNEHDQLRVASQQKLEQALDMLIEMTLSKQDLTNQLGVRESSSELLEQLAALYQSEAGSELITQPSSRRESLRRRSLQPSLLLARTPSAPVVAQPSLEKLLRRVGVPPESIFHPREDGGAGDLHEKRYHISETLHSLNIAVDAPLVTHLAPLDNASQLLLCSLHANSHYKTSLRDSSEESALSGLEKELTSLQSGIQELNLDVLHQRDSNQDKLIERWT
;
A
#
# COMPACT_ATOMS: atom_id res chain seq x y z
N MET A 1 92.23 -22.45 70.15
CA MET A 1 92.02 -23.71 69.41
C MET A 1 92.09 -23.34 67.94
N GLU A 2 93.32 -23.10 67.49
CA GLU A 2 93.64 -22.79 66.10
C GLU A 2 94.19 -24.08 65.51
N ASP A 3 93.37 -24.79 64.74
CA ASP A 3 93.83 -25.94 63.95
C ASP A 3 94.71 -25.40 62.82
N THR A 4 95.99 -25.18 63.14
CA THR A 4 97.00 -24.68 62.21
C THR A 4 97.09 -25.63 61.02
N LEU A 5 97.20 -25.08 59.81
CA LEU A 5 97.25 -25.82 58.53
C LEU A 5 98.22 -27.01 58.54
N THR A 6 99.26 -26.94 59.37
CA THR A 6 100.21 -28.00 59.68
C THR A 6 99.54 -29.28 60.23
N ASP A 7 98.58 -29.18 61.14
CA ASP A 7 97.89 -30.34 61.72
C ASP A 7 96.92 -30.99 60.71
N LYS A 8 96.28 -30.20 59.84
CA LYS A 8 95.49 -30.71 58.69
C LYS A 8 96.36 -31.39 57.64
N LEU A 9 97.55 -30.86 57.36
CA LEU A 9 98.51 -31.50 56.45
C LEU A 9 99.06 -32.79 57.04
N ILE A 10 99.36 -32.82 58.35
CA ILE A 10 99.82 -34.02 59.04
C ILE A 10 98.72 -35.08 59.07
N SER A 11 97.44 -34.72 59.24
CA SER A 11 96.34 -35.69 59.13
C SER A 11 96.20 -36.24 57.71
N ILE A 12 96.31 -35.39 56.68
CA ILE A 12 96.26 -35.81 55.28
C ILE A 12 97.45 -36.75 54.94
N LEU A 13 98.64 -36.49 55.46
CA LEU A 13 99.83 -37.34 55.22
C LEU A 13 99.76 -38.67 55.99
N LYS A 14 99.23 -38.66 57.23
CA LYS A 14 98.99 -39.87 58.03
C LYS A 14 97.90 -40.75 57.43
N ASP A 15 96.82 -40.17 56.92
CA ASP A 15 95.74 -40.89 56.23
C ASP A 15 96.22 -41.56 54.93
N ARG A 16 97.45 -41.31 54.48
CA ARG A 16 98.05 -41.85 53.25
C ARG A 16 99.33 -42.65 53.51
N ASP A 17 99.63 -43.00 54.76
CA ASP A 17 100.79 -43.81 55.20
C ASP A 17 102.17 -43.25 54.78
N ILE A 18 102.29 -41.92 54.66
CA ILE A 18 103.58 -41.26 54.39
C ILE A 18 104.25 -40.91 55.73
N PRO A 19 105.47 -41.40 56.03
CA PRO A 19 106.14 -41.13 57.30
C PRO A 19 106.56 -39.66 57.40
N ALA A 20 105.87 -38.90 58.23
CA ALA A 20 106.06 -37.46 58.40
C ALA A 20 106.62 -37.13 59.79
N ASN A 21 107.86 -36.63 59.84
CA ASN A 21 108.47 -36.12 61.08
C ASN A 21 107.98 -34.68 61.35
N ARG A 22 107.21 -34.51 62.44
CA ARG A 22 106.53 -33.24 62.78
C ARG A 22 107.49 -32.05 62.89
N GLU A 23 108.69 -32.27 63.40
CA GLU A 23 109.69 -31.22 63.61
C GLU A 23 110.25 -30.67 62.29
N VAL A 24 110.45 -31.54 61.29
CA VAL A 24 110.98 -31.14 59.97
C VAL A 24 109.93 -30.34 59.19
N ILE A 25 108.66 -30.74 59.28
CA ILE A 25 107.55 -30.08 58.61
C ILE A 25 107.32 -28.68 59.21
N VAL A 26 107.39 -28.55 60.53
CA VAL A 26 107.27 -27.23 61.18
C VAL A 26 108.44 -26.32 60.79
N SER A 27 109.67 -26.83 60.71
CA SER A 27 110.84 -26.03 60.26
C SER A 27 110.75 -25.61 58.78
N ALA A 28 110.21 -26.45 57.90
CA ALA A 28 110.05 -26.13 56.48
C ALA A 28 108.93 -25.10 56.22
N PHE A 29 107.99 -24.96 57.17
CA PHE A 29 106.89 -24.00 57.12
C PHE A 29 107.15 -22.68 57.87
N GLU A 30 108.36 -22.46 58.39
CA GLU A 30 108.78 -21.14 58.90
C GLU A 30 108.83 -20.10 57.77
N ASP A 31 109.14 -20.52 56.53
CA ASP A 31 109.01 -19.70 55.33
C ASP A 31 107.55 -19.68 54.83
N GLY A 32 106.86 -18.53 54.97
CA GLY A 32 105.44 -18.38 54.62
C GLY A 32 105.06 -18.72 53.17
N ARG A 33 106.02 -18.69 52.23
CA ARG A 33 105.83 -19.14 50.84
C ARG A 33 105.54 -20.64 50.74
N ASN A 34 106.15 -21.44 51.62
CA ASN A 34 105.94 -22.89 51.62
C ASN A 34 104.55 -23.24 52.15
N VAL A 35 104.00 -22.43 53.07
CA VAL A 35 102.64 -22.61 53.61
C VAL A 35 101.57 -22.36 52.54
N GLU A 36 101.71 -21.29 51.74
CA GLU A 36 100.80 -21.01 50.63
C GLU A 36 100.90 -22.08 49.54
N TRP A 37 102.12 -22.48 49.17
CA TRP A 37 102.36 -23.56 48.21
C TRP A 37 101.72 -24.88 48.67
N ALA A 38 101.92 -25.26 49.95
CA ALA A 38 101.32 -26.47 50.50
C ALA A 38 99.79 -26.40 50.52
N SER A 39 99.20 -25.24 50.82
CA SER A 39 97.73 -25.09 50.80
C SER A 39 97.12 -25.21 49.39
N MET A 40 97.84 -24.78 48.35
CA MET A 40 97.39 -24.88 46.96
C MET A 40 97.61 -26.27 46.35
N HIS A 41 98.75 -26.92 46.65
CA HIS A 41 99.18 -28.13 45.95
C HIS A 41 99.07 -29.42 46.76
N LEU A 42 98.86 -29.36 48.08
CA LEU A 42 98.68 -30.53 48.95
C LEU A 42 97.23 -30.60 49.45
N ARG A 43 96.28 -30.61 48.52
CA ARG A 43 94.85 -30.86 48.77
C ARG A 43 94.54 -32.35 48.62
N PRO A 44 93.48 -32.86 49.27
CA PRO A 44 93.07 -34.27 49.15
C PRO A 44 92.80 -34.71 47.70
N ASP A 45 92.47 -33.76 46.80
CA ASP A 45 92.21 -34.01 45.37
C ASP A 45 93.50 -34.12 44.53
N THR A 46 94.63 -33.63 45.05
CA THR A 46 95.94 -33.62 44.38
C THR A 46 96.87 -34.74 44.85
N LEU A 47 96.48 -35.47 45.90
CA LEU A 47 97.22 -36.60 46.46
C LEU A 47 96.47 -37.89 46.18
N LEU A 48 97.16 -38.88 45.63
CA LEU A 48 96.54 -40.18 45.31
C LEU A 48 95.91 -40.82 46.55
N SER A 49 94.67 -41.28 46.41
CA SER A 49 93.99 -42.04 47.44
C SER A 49 94.63 -43.42 47.66
N LYS A 50 94.38 -44.09 48.79
CA LYS A 50 94.93 -45.43 49.08
C LYS A 50 94.56 -46.45 47.99
N ASP A 51 93.32 -46.39 47.52
CA ASP A 51 92.83 -47.24 46.42
C ASP A 51 93.47 -46.85 45.08
N GLU A 52 93.69 -45.56 44.83
CA GLU A 52 94.35 -45.08 43.61
C GLU A 52 95.84 -45.40 43.58
N LEU A 53 96.51 -45.39 44.74
CA LEU A 53 97.90 -45.81 44.89
C LEU A 53 98.04 -47.33 44.72
N ALA A 54 97.10 -48.12 45.25
CA ALA A 54 97.04 -49.55 44.98
C ALA A 54 96.77 -49.83 43.48
N LEU A 55 95.91 -49.04 42.83
CA LEU A 55 95.69 -49.11 41.39
C LEU A 55 96.92 -48.68 40.60
N TYR A 56 97.62 -47.63 41.02
CA TYR A 56 98.85 -47.18 40.38
C TYR A 56 99.95 -48.24 40.48
N LEU A 57 100.18 -48.81 41.67
CA LEU A 57 101.16 -49.89 41.87
C LEU A 57 100.78 -51.18 41.11
N THR A 58 99.49 -51.52 41.01
CA THR A 58 99.05 -52.67 40.21
C THR A 58 99.18 -52.40 38.71
N LEU A 59 98.97 -51.17 38.24
CA LEU A 59 99.22 -50.75 36.85
C LEU A 59 100.73 -50.67 36.52
N GLU A 60 101.58 -50.31 37.47
CA GLU A 60 103.03 -50.24 37.31
C GLU A 60 103.63 -51.65 37.28
N ASN A 61 103.22 -52.52 38.21
CA ASN A 61 103.64 -53.92 38.26
C ASN A 61 103.11 -54.77 37.08
N SER A 62 102.00 -54.36 36.45
CA SER A 62 101.46 -54.99 35.25
C SER A 62 102.00 -54.41 33.94
N GLY A 63 102.84 -53.37 33.99
CA GLY A 63 103.46 -52.74 32.81
C GLY A 63 102.52 -51.92 31.92
N ALA A 64 101.25 -51.75 32.31
CA ALA A 64 100.21 -51.09 31.52
C ALA A 64 100.33 -49.55 31.47
N LEU A 65 101.16 -48.94 32.33
CA LEU A 65 101.41 -47.49 32.37
C LEU A 65 102.37 -46.97 31.30
N GLN A 66 103.33 -47.79 30.84
CA GLN A 66 104.31 -47.38 29.84
C GLN A 66 103.71 -46.93 28.49
N PRO A 67 102.67 -47.57 27.93
CA PRO A 67 102.05 -47.09 26.68
C PRO A 67 101.24 -45.80 26.86
N ILE A 68 100.70 -45.51 28.04
CA ILE A 68 99.89 -44.30 28.30
C ILE A 68 100.79 -43.07 28.47
N LEU A 69 101.91 -43.21 29.18
CA LEU A 69 102.88 -42.12 29.38
C LEU A 69 103.68 -41.78 28.11
N ARG A 70 103.77 -42.72 27.16
CA ARG A 70 104.41 -42.50 25.85
C ARG A 70 103.46 -41.95 24.78
N ASN A 71 102.18 -41.72 25.08
CA ASN A 71 101.27 -41.12 24.12
C ASN A 71 101.58 -39.62 23.95
N PRO A 72 101.97 -39.17 22.73
CA PRO A 72 102.33 -37.78 22.46
C PRO A 72 101.15 -36.81 22.53
N ASP A 73 99.91 -37.30 22.59
CA ASP A 73 98.70 -36.48 22.52
C ASP A 73 98.27 -35.87 23.89
N LEU A 74 98.84 -36.33 25.00
CA LEU A 74 98.58 -35.76 26.34
C LEU A 74 99.41 -34.50 26.64
N GLY A 75 100.50 -34.29 25.88
CA GLY A 75 101.33 -33.08 25.92
C GLY A 75 100.98 -32.04 24.87
N ALA A 76 99.91 -32.25 24.09
CA ALA A 76 99.47 -31.35 23.03
C ALA A 76 98.62 -30.18 23.55
N THR A 77 99.01 -29.55 24.65
CA THR A 77 98.64 -28.15 24.87
C THR A 77 99.58 -27.31 24.01
N ARG A 78 99.19 -27.14 22.74
CA ARG A 78 99.82 -26.17 21.83
C ARG A 78 99.84 -24.81 22.58
N PRO A 79 101.00 -24.15 22.72
CA PRO A 79 101.01 -22.81 23.32
C PRO A 79 100.10 -21.94 22.47
N ILE A 80 99.08 -21.37 23.11
CA ILE A 80 98.09 -20.53 22.45
C ILE A 80 98.87 -19.43 21.73
N LEU A 81 98.75 -19.39 20.40
CA LEU A 81 99.46 -18.41 19.61
C LEU A 81 98.76 -17.05 19.84
N GLU A 82 99.51 -16.03 20.22
CA GLU A 82 98.95 -14.69 20.53
C GLU A 82 98.10 -14.15 19.36
N ASP A 83 98.45 -14.50 18.11
CA ASP A 83 97.70 -14.15 16.91
C ASP A 83 96.35 -14.87 16.81
N GLU A 84 96.24 -16.11 17.29
CA GLU A 84 94.95 -16.84 17.35
C GLU A 84 94.04 -16.24 18.44
N LEU A 85 94.60 -15.81 19.58
CA LEU A 85 93.85 -15.03 20.58
C LEU A 85 93.38 -13.69 20.02
N ARG A 86 94.25 -12.98 19.31
CA ARG A 86 93.89 -11.70 18.71
C ARG A 86 92.80 -11.84 17.65
N ASN A 87 92.90 -12.84 16.78
CA ASN A 87 91.87 -13.14 15.78
C ASN A 87 90.54 -13.58 16.40
N THR A 88 90.57 -14.36 17.48
CA THR A 88 89.34 -14.77 18.19
C THR A 88 88.69 -13.62 18.94
N ILE A 89 89.48 -12.71 19.53
CA ILE A 89 89.00 -11.46 20.13
C ILE A 89 88.38 -10.56 19.06
N GLU A 90 89.07 -10.32 17.94
CA GLU A 90 88.54 -9.50 16.84
C GLU A 90 87.27 -10.10 16.23
N SER A 91 87.20 -11.44 16.08
CA SER A 91 86.00 -12.14 15.63
C SER A 91 84.85 -12.03 16.64
N LEU A 92 85.14 -12.14 17.94
CA LEU A 92 84.16 -11.99 19.01
C LEU A 92 83.65 -10.55 19.10
N GLU A 93 84.53 -9.55 18.96
CA GLU A 93 84.17 -8.13 18.92
C GLU A 93 83.32 -7.82 17.69
N ALA A 94 83.68 -8.33 16.51
CA ALA A 94 82.87 -8.21 15.30
C ALA A 94 81.49 -8.86 15.46
N SER A 95 81.42 -10.05 16.07
CA SER A 95 80.16 -10.73 16.39
C SER A 95 79.33 -9.93 17.40
N THR A 96 79.95 -9.40 18.44
CA THR A 96 79.30 -8.59 19.48
C THR A 96 78.76 -7.28 18.89
N ALA A 97 79.53 -6.62 18.02
CA ALA A 97 79.08 -5.43 17.29
C ALA A 97 77.90 -5.74 16.36
N THR A 98 77.92 -6.90 15.70
CA THR A 98 76.82 -7.35 14.84
C THR A 98 75.55 -7.63 15.65
N ILE A 99 75.68 -8.31 16.80
CA ILE A 99 74.57 -8.58 17.73
C ILE A 99 74.03 -7.27 18.32
N GLN A 100 74.88 -6.31 18.67
CA GLN A 100 74.45 -4.99 19.15
C GLN A 100 73.65 -4.24 18.08
N LYS A 101 74.11 -4.26 16.83
CA LYS A 101 73.39 -3.64 15.70
C LYS A 101 72.04 -4.32 15.45
N GLN A 102 71.98 -5.65 15.53
CA GLN A 102 70.72 -6.40 15.43
C GLN A 102 69.78 -6.07 16.60
N THR A 103 70.29 -5.99 17.82
CA THR A 103 69.51 -5.64 19.02
C THR A 103 68.96 -4.23 18.93
N ALA A 104 69.75 -3.27 18.43
CA ALA A 104 69.29 -1.90 18.20
C ALA A 104 68.18 -1.86 17.13
N THR A 105 68.32 -2.64 16.06
CA THR A 105 67.30 -2.75 15.00
C THR A 105 66.00 -3.36 15.53
N LEU A 106 66.08 -4.45 16.31
CA LEU A 106 64.92 -5.07 16.94
C LEU A 106 64.24 -4.12 17.93
N LYS A 107 65.00 -3.40 18.76
CA LYS A 107 64.44 -2.39 19.67
C LYS A 107 63.68 -1.30 18.90
N PHE A 108 64.23 -0.84 17.79
CA PHE A 108 63.57 0.13 16.92
C PHE A 108 62.28 -0.44 16.30
N GLN A 109 62.33 -1.69 15.80
CA GLN A 109 61.15 -2.37 15.27
C GLN A 109 60.06 -2.57 16.33
N CYS A 110 60.41 -3.02 17.54
CA CYS A 110 59.47 -3.14 18.67
C CYS A 110 58.85 -1.80 19.05
N ALA A 111 59.64 -0.71 19.08
CA ALA A 111 59.12 0.62 19.36
C ALA A 111 58.13 1.10 18.28
N ASN A 112 58.40 0.80 17.00
CA ASN A 112 57.48 1.13 15.91
C ASN A 112 56.20 0.28 15.94
N LEU A 113 56.31 -1.01 16.20
CA LEU A 113 55.14 -1.89 16.35
C LEU A 113 54.26 -1.44 17.52
N ASN A 114 54.85 -1.07 18.66
CA ASN A 114 54.10 -0.53 19.79
C ASN A 114 53.40 0.79 19.45
N LYS A 115 54.04 1.67 18.68
CA LYS A 115 53.39 2.91 18.19
C LYS A 115 52.22 2.59 17.26
N GLN A 116 52.40 1.65 16.33
CA GLN A 116 51.35 1.24 15.40
C GLN A 116 50.17 0.60 16.13
N LEU A 117 50.41 -0.31 17.08
CA LEU A 117 49.39 -0.91 17.93
C LEU A 117 48.64 0.15 18.76
N GLY A 118 49.36 1.15 19.27
CA GLY A 118 48.76 2.29 19.97
C GLY A 118 47.83 3.13 19.08
N LEU A 119 48.20 3.34 17.81
CA LEU A 119 47.35 4.04 16.84
C LEU A 119 46.13 3.19 16.44
N GLU A 120 46.32 1.90 16.19
CA GLU A 120 45.25 0.97 15.85
C GLU A 120 44.21 0.88 16.96
N ASN A 121 44.65 0.76 18.23
CA ASN A 121 43.74 0.78 19.38
C ASN A 121 42.95 2.10 19.47
N LYS A 122 43.56 3.25 19.17
CA LYS A 122 42.84 4.54 19.17
C LYS A 122 41.79 4.59 18.05
N VAL A 123 42.14 4.12 16.85
CA VAL A 123 41.22 4.05 15.71
C VAL A 123 40.06 3.09 16.03
N GLU A 124 40.33 1.93 16.62
CA GLU A 124 39.30 0.97 17.00
C GLU A 124 38.40 1.51 18.12
N GLN A 125 38.98 2.21 19.09
CA GLN A 125 38.21 2.87 20.14
C GLN A 125 37.35 4.02 19.58
N GLN A 126 37.80 4.70 18.52
CA GLN A 126 36.99 5.72 17.85
C GLN A 126 35.87 5.08 17.02
N ARG A 127 36.18 4.03 16.25
CA ARG A 127 35.20 3.25 15.49
C ARG A 127 34.11 2.67 16.38
N SER A 128 34.46 2.05 17.49
CA SER A 128 33.48 1.50 18.45
C SER A 128 32.57 2.58 19.04
N ARG A 129 33.10 3.77 19.36
CA ARG A 129 32.28 4.91 19.79
C ARG A 129 31.32 5.39 18.70
N ASP A 130 31.80 5.47 17.46
CA ASP A 130 30.98 5.92 16.32
C ASP A 130 29.89 4.89 15.98
N ILE A 131 30.21 3.59 16.04
CA ILE A 131 29.23 2.50 15.89
C ILE A 131 28.18 2.56 17.00
N ALA A 132 28.58 2.74 18.26
CA ALA A 132 27.65 2.85 19.38
C ALA A 132 26.71 4.07 19.25
N ARG A 133 27.23 5.21 18.79
CA ARG A 133 26.43 6.40 18.48
C ARG A 133 25.43 6.14 17.34
N LEU A 134 25.87 5.45 16.29
CA LEU A 134 25.01 5.10 15.16
C LEU A 134 23.91 4.13 15.58
N GLN A 135 24.26 3.09 16.36
CA GLN A 135 23.29 2.15 16.92
C GLN A 135 22.25 2.85 17.80
N LYS A 136 22.69 3.75 18.68
CA LYS A 136 21.78 4.55 19.51
C LYS A 136 20.84 5.40 18.65
N LYS A 137 21.36 6.12 17.65
CA LYS A 137 20.53 6.92 16.74
C LYS A 137 19.53 6.07 15.96
N HIS A 138 19.92 4.87 15.52
CA HIS A 138 19.01 3.94 14.86
C HIS A 138 17.93 3.43 15.79
N GLU A 139 18.26 3.10 17.03
CA GLU A 139 17.29 2.63 18.02
C GLU A 139 16.32 3.74 18.42
N ASP A 140 16.82 4.95 18.70
CA ASP A 140 15.98 6.12 18.96
C ASP A 140 15.07 6.42 17.76
N GLY A 141 15.59 6.32 16.53
CA GLY A 141 14.81 6.47 15.30
C GLY A 141 13.72 5.39 15.15
N ARG A 142 14.03 4.13 15.43
CA ARG A 142 13.10 2.99 15.39
C ARG A 142 12.00 3.16 16.44
N GLN A 143 12.34 3.60 17.64
CA GLN A 143 11.38 3.90 18.71
C GLN A 143 10.45 5.05 18.30
N ASN A 144 11.00 6.12 17.72
CA ASN A 144 10.18 7.23 17.23
C ASN A 144 9.24 6.80 16.09
N THR A 145 9.71 6.00 15.13
CA THR A 145 8.86 5.51 14.04
C THR A 145 7.78 4.55 14.54
N THR A 146 8.09 3.71 15.53
CA THR A 146 7.11 2.79 16.11
C THR A 146 6.07 3.53 16.95
N MET A 147 6.48 4.53 17.73
CA MET A 147 5.56 5.40 18.47
C MET A 147 4.65 6.19 17.52
N ALA A 148 5.20 6.79 16.46
CA ALA A 148 4.40 7.50 15.45
C ALA A 148 3.42 6.55 14.71
N ALA A 149 3.81 5.31 14.44
CA ALA A 149 2.93 4.32 13.83
C ALA A 149 1.77 3.92 14.77
N VAL A 150 2.05 3.74 16.06
CA VAL A 150 1.00 3.46 17.07
C VAL A 150 0.06 4.66 17.23
N GLU A 151 0.59 5.88 17.32
CA GLU A 151 -0.23 7.10 17.39
C GLU A 151 -1.16 7.25 16.18
N LEU A 152 -0.66 6.99 14.96
CA LEU A 152 -1.48 7.00 13.75
C LEU A 152 -2.53 5.88 13.74
N ALA A 153 -2.20 4.70 14.26
CA ALA A 153 -3.16 3.59 14.37
C ALA A 153 -4.28 3.91 15.38
N ASP A 154 -3.93 4.48 16.53
CA ASP A 154 -4.89 4.90 17.56
C ASP A 154 -5.78 6.05 17.05
N GLU A 155 -5.21 7.03 16.33
CA GLU A 155 -5.97 8.12 15.70
C GLU A 155 -6.93 7.59 14.63
N LEU A 156 -6.48 6.63 13.83
CA LEU A 156 -7.30 5.98 12.83
C LEU A 156 -8.42 5.16 13.48
N GLU A 157 -8.17 4.36 14.53
CA GLU A 157 -9.22 3.65 15.26
C GLU A 157 -10.23 4.63 15.88
N ALA A 158 -9.76 5.72 16.49
CA ALA A 158 -10.63 6.76 17.03
C ALA A 158 -11.50 7.40 15.93
N SER A 159 -10.91 7.67 14.76
CA SER A 159 -11.66 8.19 13.61
C SER A 159 -12.71 7.20 13.11
N PHE A 160 -12.41 5.90 13.06
CA PHE A 160 -13.37 4.86 12.71
C PHE A 160 -14.50 4.76 13.73
N ARG A 161 -14.20 4.78 15.03
CA ARG A 161 -15.23 4.78 16.08
C ARG A 161 -16.13 6.00 16.01
N THR A 162 -15.58 7.19 15.82
CA THR A 162 -16.39 8.40 15.66
C THR A 162 -17.23 8.38 14.39
N ALA A 163 -16.71 7.86 13.27
CA ALA A 163 -17.45 7.74 12.02
C ALA A 163 -18.57 6.69 12.10
N THR A 164 -18.32 5.54 12.73
CA THR A 164 -19.34 4.50 12.99
C THR A 164 -20.43 5.00 13.93
N ASP A 165 -20.06 5.67 15.03
CA ASP A 165 -21.03 6.27 15.96
C ASP A 165 -21.88 7.34 15.28
N LYS A 166 -21.26 8.18 14.44
CA LYS A 166 -21.96 9.18 13.64
C LYS A 166 -22.94 8.53 12.65
N SER A 167 -22.51 7.48 11.94
CA SER A 167 -23.38 6.70 11.04
C SER A 167 -24.55 6.05 11.80
N GLY A 168 -24.31 5.53 13.01
CA GLY A 168 -25.34 4.98 13.89
C GLY A 168 -26.34 6.03 14.37
N ALA A 169 -25.87 7.22 14.75
CA ALA A 169 -26.72 8.33 15.15
C ALA A 169 -27.57 8.88 13.99
N GLU A 170 -26.97 8.98 12.79
CA GLU A 170 -27.67 9.38 11.58
C GLU A 170 -28.71 8.33 11.16
N SER A 171 -28.41 7.04 11.26
CA SER A 171 -29.39 5.96 11.03
C SER A 171 -30.61 6.08 11.95
N LYS A 172 -30.40 6.32 13.25
CA LYS A 172 -31.50 6.57 14.20
C LYS A 172 -32.30 7.82 13.84
N ARG A 173 -31.64 8.90 13.40
CA ARG A 173 -32.30 10.14 12.94
C ARG A 173 -33.16 9.89 11.69
N ILE A 174 -32.65 9.16 10.71
CA ILE A 174 -33.38 8.80 9.49
C ILE A 174 -34.58 7.92 9.85
N LEU A 175 -34.41 6.90 10.70
CA LEU A 175 -35.53 6.04 11.14
C LEU A 175 -36.61 6.83 11.89
N ALA A 176 -36.21 7.78 12.74
CA ALA A 176 -37.16 8.67 13.41
C ALA A 176 -37.91 9.55 12.39
N SER A 177 -37.19 10.14 11.43
CA SER A 177 -37.77 10.94 10.33
C SER A 177 -38.76 10.10 9.50
N LEU A 178 -38.36 8.89 9.08
CA LEU A 178 -39.21 7.93 8.37
C LEU A 178 -40.48 7.61 9.16
N SER A 179 -40.36 7.31 10.46
CA SER A 179 -41.53 7.03 11.30
C SER A 179 -42.46 8.23 11.41
N THR A 180 -41.93 9.45 11.55
CA THR A 180 -42.76 10.66 11.59
C THR A 180 -43.43 10.94 10.26
N ARG A 181 -42.74 10.71 9.13
CA ARG A 181 -43.27 10.94 7.80
C ARG A 181 -44.32 9.89 7.43
N LEU A 182 -44.11 8.61 7.71
CA LEU A 182 -45.13 7.58 7.52
C LEU A 182 -46.42 7.90 8.28
N LYS A 183 -46.33 8.42 9.51
CA LYS A 183 -47.51 8.89 10.25
C LYS A 183 -48.18 10.10 9.60
N GLN A 184 -47.42 11.00 8.99
CA GLN A 184 -47.96 12.14 8.24
C GLN A 184 -48.65 11.66 6.95
N ASP A 185 -48.05 10.71 6.25
CA ASP A 185 -48.59 10.08 5.05
C ASP A 185 -49.89 9.32 5.36
N ASP A 186 -49.94 8.55 6.45
CA ASP A 186 -51.17 7.88 6.89
C ASP A 186 -52.30 8.88 7.16
N LYS A 187 -51.96 10.03 7.78
CA LYS A 187 -52.92 11.12 8.00
C LYS A 187 -53.34 11.79 6.69
N ALA A 188 -52.40 11.98 5.75
CA ALA A 188 -52.67 12.54 4.43
C ALA A 188 -53.59 11.61 3.63
N LEU A 189 -53.35 10.30 3.65
CA LEU A 189 -54.20 9.28 3.03
C LEU A 189 -55.60 9.26 3.65
N ALA A 190 -55.72 9.33 4.98
CA ALA A 190 -57.01 9.46 5.63
C ALA A 190 -57.75 10.74 5.19
N ASN A 191 -57.04 11.87 5.10
CA ASN A 191 -57.61 13.12 4.59
C ASN A 191 -58.05 12.97 3.12
N LEU A 192 -57.24 12.31 2.29
CA LEU A 192 -57.54 12.06 0.88
C LEU A 192 -58.77 11.16 0.74
N GLU A 193 -58.91 10.11 1.57
CA GLU A 193 -60.10 9.27 1.62
C GLU A 193 -61.35 10.09 1.97
N THR A 194 -61.27 10.95 2.98
CA THR A 194 -62.40 11.84 3.33
C THR A 194 -62.73 12.79 2.19
N LEU A 195 -61.72 13.33 1.52
CA LEU A 195 -61.88 14.26 0.40
C LEU A 195 -62.52 13.56 -0.82
N MET A 196 -62.10 12.34 -1.13
CA MET A 196 -62.67 11.51 -2.19
C MET A 196 -64.11 11.08 -1.88
N SER A 197 -64.40 10.70 -0.63
CA SER A 197 -65.77 10.37 -0.21
C SER A 197 -66.74 11.56 -0.31
N SER A 198 -66.20 12.78 -0.27
CA SER A 198 -66.98 14.02 -0.39
C SER A 198 -67.28 14.42 -1.84
N ILE A 199 -66.73 13.72 -2.84
CA ILE A 199 -67.02 13.93 -4.26
C ILE A 199 -68.38 13.31 -4.56
N LYS A 200 -69.43 14.14 -4.60
CA LYS A 200 -70.79 13.72 -4.93
C LYS A 200 -70.95 13.64 -6.44
N TYR A 201 -71.29 12.45 -6.95
CA TYR A 201 -71.73 12.27 -8.33
C TYR A 201 -73.26 12.22 -8.40
N ARG A 202 -73.88 13.19 -9.08
CA ARG A 202 -75.33 13.17 -9.34
C ARG A 202 -75.59 12.48 -10.69
N GLY A 203 -75.68 11.15 -10.66
CA GLY A 203 -75.89 10.33 -11.86
C GLY A 203 -77.27 10.41 -12.53
N ASN A 204 -78.19 11.23 -12.02
CA ASN A 204 -79.59 11.23 -12.46
C ASN A 204 -80.00 12.41 -13.38
N GLY A 205 -79.04 13.24 -13.81
CA GLY A 205 -79.31 14.44 -14.62
C GLY A 205 -80.08 14.14 -15.92
N ALA A 206 -79.73 13.05 -16.60
CA ALA A 206 -80.40 12.67 -17.84
C ALA A 206 -81.87 12.25 -17.62
N SER A 207 -82.21 11.62 -16.50
CA SER A 207 -83.60 11.25 -16.20
C SER A 207 -84.40 12.44 -15.71
N THR A 208 -83.79 13.37 -14.97
CA THR A 208 -84.45 14.60 -14.53
C THR A 208 -84.75 15.50 -15.71
N VAL A 209 -83.83 15.63 -16.68
CA VAL A 209 -84.07 16.38 -17.93
C VAL A 209 -85.21 15.76 -18.74
N LYS A 210 -85.23 14.44 -18.90
CA LYS A 210 -86.33 13.72 -19.59
C LYS A 210 -87.67 13.92 -18.87
N ARG A 211 -87.67 13.87 -17.53
CA ARG A 211 -88.87 14.11 -16.72
C ARG A 211 -89.36 15.54 -16.86
N THR A 212 -88.46 16.53 -16.81
CA THR A 212 -88.83 17.94 -16.99
C THR A 212 -89.40 18.18 -18.39
N SER A 213 -88.80 17.61 -19.43
CA SER A 213 -89.31 17.68 -20.81
C SER A 213 -90.71 17.08 -20.95
N HIS A 214 -90.95 15.92 -20.35
CA HIS A 214 -92.27 15.29 -20.38
C HIS A 214 -93.30 16.13 -19.63
N LEU A 215 -92.97 16.62 -18.43
CA LEU A 215 -93.87 17.44 -17.63
C LEU A 215 -94.17 18.79 -18.29
N SER A 216 -93.19 19.41 -18.97
CA SER A 216 -93.42 20.65 -19.71
C SER A 216 -94.32 20.44 -20.92
N ALA A 217 -94.18 19.32 -21.64
CA ALA A 217 -95.09 18.97 -22.73
C ALA A 217 -96.52 18.78 -22.21
N THR A 218 -96.72 17.99 -21.14
CA THR A 218 -98.06 17.80 -20.55
C THR A 218 -98.67 19.11 -20.02
N LEU A 219 -97.84 20.04 -19.52
CA LEU A 219 -98.32 21.35 -19.09
C LEU A 219 -98.76 22.21 -20.28
N SER A 220 -98.02 22.14 -21.40
CA SER A 220 -98.40 22.81 -22.65
C SER A 220 -99.76 22.34 -23.13
N ASP A 221 -99.97 21.01 -23.16
CA ASP A 221 -101.23 20.40 -23.59
C ASP A 221 -102.39 20.89 -22.71
N TYR A 222 -102.23 20.88 -21.38
CA TYR A 222 -103.27 21.36 -20.46
C TYR A 222 -103.55 22.86 -20.60
N VAL A 223 -102.54 23.69 -20.87
CA VAL A 223 -102.73 25.14 -21.08
C VAL A 223 -103.44 25.39 -22.41
N ALA A 224 -103.09 24.67 -23.48
CA ALA A 224 -103.78 24.76 -24.75
C ALA A 224 -105.24 24.31 -24.61
N GLU A 225 -105.49 23.16 -23.98
CA GLU A 225 -106.84 22.67 -23.68
C GLU A 225 -107.65 23.67 -22.84
N GLU A 226 -107.07 24.29 -21.81
CA GLU A 226 -107.78 25.31 -21.01
C GLU A 226 -108.20 26.50 -21.89
N ILE A 227 -107.30 27.01 -22.74
CA ILE A 227 -107.59 28.12 -23.64
C ILE A 227 -108.66 27.70 -24.66
N HIS A 228 -108.58 26.49 -25.21
CA HIS A 228 -109.59 25.95 -26.13
C HIS A 228 -110.97 25.91 -25.46
N TYR A 229 -111.08 25.32 -24.27
CA TYR A 229 -112.34 25.25 -23.54
C TYR A 229 -112.90 26.64 -23.17
N ARG A 230 -112.05 27.62 -22.90
CA ARG A 230 -112.47 29.01 -22.64
C ARG A 230 -112.96 29.69 -23.92
N LEU A 231 -112.30 29.44 -25.05
CA LEU A 231 -112.67 30.00 -26.36
C LEU A 231 -113.97 29.38 -26.87
N ASP A 232 -114.11 28.05 -26.81
CA ASP A 232 -115.34 27.32 -27.13
C ASP A 232 -116.52 27.80 -26.28
N ARG A 233 -116.30 27.98 -24.97
CA ARG A 233 -117.33 28.51 -24.07
C ARG A 233 -117.76 29.92 -24.49
N LEU A 234 -116.81 30.82 -24.77
CA LEU A 234 -117.10 32.19 -25.20
C LEU A 234 -117.82 32.21 -26.55
N TYR A 235 -117.40 31.37 -27.49
CA TYR A 235 -118.04 31.22 -28.80
C TYR A 235 -119.50 30.75 -28.67
N LEU A 236 -119.75 29.73 -27.84
CA LEU A 236 -121.12 29.28 -27.57
C LEU A 236 -121.93 30.35 -26.85
N GLU A 237 -121.35 31.08 -25.88
CA GLU A 237 -122.03 32.16 -25.16
C GLU A 237 -122.39 33.34 -26.07
N THR A 238 -121.54 33.72 -27.03
CA THR A 238 -121.82 34.79 -28.01
C THR A 238 -122.89 34.39 -29.02
N ILE A 239 -122.91 33.13 -29.47
CA ILE A 239 -124.00 32.58 -30.30
C ILE A 239 -125.34 32.63 -29.54
N HIS A 240 -125.35 32.24 -28.26
CA HIS A 240 -126.57 32.24 -27.45
C HIS A 240 -127.04 33.66 -27.09
N ALA A 241 -126.13 34.60 -26.82
CA ALA A 241 -126.45 35.99 -26.51
C ALA A 241 -126.95 36.79 -27.74
N GLY A 242 -126.47 36.47 -28.94
CA GLY A 242 -126.91 37.07 -30.21
C GLY A 242 -128.31 36.63 -30.66
N GLY A 243 -128.88 35.57 -30.07
CA GLY A 243 -130.20 35.04 -30.42
C GLY A 243 -131.40 35.90 -30.00
N SER A 244 -131.18 37.04 -29.34
CA SER A 244 -132.26 37.92 -28.87
C SER A 244 -132.62 39.09 -29.82
N ASN A 245 -131.91 39.29 -30.94
CA ASN A 245 -132.27 40.29 -31.96
C ASN A 245 -132.10 39.70 -33.37
N PRO A 246 -133.21 39.46 -34.12
CA PRO A 246 -133.18 38.72 -35.38
C PRO A 246 -133.02 39.64 -36.59
N ASP A 247 -132.07 40.59 -36.58
CA ASP A 247 -131.68 41.34 -37.77
C ASP A 247 -130.23 41.83 -37.66
N ALA A 248 -129.40 41.42 -38.63
CA ALA A 248 -128.02 41.84 -38.90
C ALA A 248 -126.85 41.12 -38.18
N THR A 249 -126.87 39.79 -38.04
CA THR A 249 -125.62 39.00 -38.06
C THR A 249 -125.69 38.03 -39.21
N ASP A 250 -125.01 38.37 -40.31
CA ASP A 250 -124.92 37.56 -41.52
C ASP A 250 -124.33 36.19 -41.18
N GLU A 251 -124.96 35.11 -41.66
CA GLU A 251 -124.44 33.75 -41.57
C GLU A 251 -122.99 33.63 -42.10
N SER A 252 -122.62 34.50 -43.05
CA SER A 252 -121.25 34.62 -43.55
C SER A 252 -120.24 35.05 -42.47
N THR A 253 -120.64 35.90 -41.52
CA THR A 253 -119.77 36.32 -40.41
C THR A 253 -119.54 35.22 -39.40
N ARG A 254 -120.50 34.29 -39.23
CA ARG A 254 -120.35 33.11 -38.36
C ARG A 254 -119.39 32.08 -38.95
N ILE A 255 -119.54 31.81 -40.25
CA ILE A 255 -118.65 30.89 -40.97
C ILE A 255 -117.22 31.45 -41.00
N ALA A 256 -117.05 32.76 -41.21
CA ALA A 256 -115.73 33.40 -41.16
C ALA A 256 -115.10 33.32 -39.76
N LEU A 257 -115.89 33.51 -38.69
CA LEU A 257 -115.41 33.36 -37.32
C LEU A 257 -115.04 31.92 -36.97
N GLU A 258 -115.76 30.93 -37.49
CA GLU A 258 -115.45 29.50 -37.32
C GLU A 258 -114.12 29.14 -38.01
N GLU A 259 -113.89 29.61 -39.24
CA GLU A 259 -112.63 29.42 -39.97
C GLU A 259 -111.45 30.11 -39.26
N GLU A 260 -111.65 31.32 -38.73
CA GLU A 260 -110.65 32.02 -37.91
C GLU A 260 -110.35 31.28 -36.59
N LEU A 261 -111.36 30.67 -35.96
CA LEU A 261 -111.22 29.85 -34.74
C LEU A 261 -110.41 28.58 -35.01
N GLU A 262 -110.72 27.87 -36.10
CA GLU A 262 -110.00 26.67 -36.53
C GLU A 262 -108.53 26.98 -36.88
N SER A 263 -108.27 28.15 -37.46
CA SER A 263 -106.91 28.65 -37.72
C SER A 263 -106.16 29.02 -36.43
N LEU A 264 -106.86 29.51 -35.40
CA LEU A 264 -106.27 29.96 -34.14
C LEU A 264 -105.85 28.81 -33.21
N TYR A 265 -106.51 27.66 -33.26
CA TYR A 265 -106.19 26.50 -32.42
C TYR A 265 -104.73 25.98 -32.54
N PRO A 266 -104.18 25.74 -33.73
CA PRO A 266 -102.77 25.35 -33.84
C PRO A 266 -101.81 26.46 -33.37
N GLU A 267 -102.20 27.73 -33.49
CA GLU A 267 -101.40 28.84 -32.97
C GLU A 267 -101.41 28.87 -31.43
N ILE A 268 -102.55 28.58 -30.79
CA ILE A 268 -102.66 28.43 -29.33
C ILE A 268 -101.77 27.30 -28.81
N GLU A 269 -101.73 26.16 -29.51
CA GLU A 269 -100.86 25.02 -29.15
C GLU A 269 -99.38 25.40 -29.20
N ILE A 270 -98.95 26.07 -30.28
CA ILE A 270 -97.56 26.56 -30.43
C ILE A 270 -97.23 27.61 -29.35
N LEU A 271 -98.14 28.55 -29.08
CA LEU A 271 -97.93 29.58 -28.06
C LEU A 271 -97.91 29.01 -26.65
N ALA A 272 -98.74 27.99 -26.36
CA ALA A 272 -98.70 27.26 -25.09
C ALA A 272 -97.37 26.51 -24.93
N GLU A 273 -96.85 25.88 -26.00
CA GLU A 273 -95.55 25.21 -25.99
C GLU A 273 -94.43 26.21 -25.75
N MET A 274 -94.42 27.32 -26.49
CA MET A 274 -93.41 28.37 -26.34
C MET A 274 -93.44 28.99 -24.93
N SER A 275 -94.64 29.26 -24.40
CA SER A 275 -94.82 29.86 -23.07
C SER A 275 -94.36 28.92 -21.96
N THR A 276 -94.78 27.66 -21.99
CA THR A 276 -94.36 26.67 -20.99
C THR A 276 -92.88 26.35 -21.08
N ARG A 277 -92.33 26.33 -22.29
CA ARG A 277 -90.90 26.15 -22.54
C ARG A 277 -90.07 27.31 -21.98
N GLN A 278 -90.48 28.54 -22.24
CA GLN A 278 -89.78 29.74 -21.78
C GLN A 278 -89.90 29.94 -20.26
N GLN A 279 -91.08 29.69 -19.68
CA GLN A 279 -91.33 29.92 -18.26
C GLN A 279 -90.78 28.82 -17.35
N PHE A 280 -90.81 27.56 -17.79
CA PHE A 280 -90.49 26.42 -16.92
C PHE A 280 -89.33 25.57 -17.45
N TYR A 281 -89.39 25.12 -18.70
CA TYR A 281 -88.41 24.16 -19.21
C TYR A 281 -86.98 24.73 -19.25
N GLU A 282 -86.80 25.89 -19.88
CA GLU A 282 -85.48 26.51 -20.04
C GLU A 282 -84.84 26.94 -18.71
N PRO A 283 -85.56 27.57 -17.76
CA PRO A 283 -85.01 27.88 -16.45
C PRO A 283 -84.60 26.63 -15.65
N ILE A 284 -85.42 25.58 -15.67
CA ILE A 284 -85.10 24.32 -14.97
C ILE A 284 -83.86 23.65 -15.58
N LEU A 285 -83.74 23.64 -16.90
CA LEU A 285 -82.57 23.08 -17.58
C LEU A 285 -81.31 23.90 -17.26
N ARG A 286 -81.40 25.23 -17.30
CA ARG A 286 -80.28 26.12 -16.95
C ARG A 286 -79.80 25.89 -15.53
N GLU A 287 -80.71 25.76 -14.57
CA GLU A 287 -80.36 25.50 -13.17
C GLU A 287 -79.72 24.12 -12.99
N LEU A 288 -80.26 23.09 -13.65
CA LEU A 288 -79.66 21.75 -13.65
C LEU A 288 -78.24 21.75 -14.24
N GLN A 289 -78.02 22.52 -15.30
CA GLN A 289 -76.70 22.66 -15.92
C GLN A 289 -75.73 23.44 -15.02
N ASN A 290 -76.17 24.56 -14.44
CA ASN A 290 -75.39 25.33 -13.48
C ASN A 290 -74.95 24.49 -12.29
N GLU A 291 -75.85 23.72 -11.68
CA GLU A 291 -75.56 22.80 -10.58
C GLU A 291 -74.58 21.70 -11.00
N HIS A 292 -74.73 21.15 -12.21
CA HIS A 292 -73.80 20.16 -12.75
C HIS A 292 -72.40 20.75 -12.96
N ASP A 293 -72.31 21.93 -13.54
CA ASP A 293 -71.04 22.63 -13.77
C ASP A 293 -70.38 23.00 -12.44
N GLN A 294 -71.13 23.46 -11.44
CA GLN A 294 -70.62 23.72 -10.09
C GLN A 294 -70.09 22.46 -9.41
N LEU A 295 -70.85 21.36 -9.45
CA LEU A 295 -70.40 20.07 -8.91
C LEU A 295 -69.15 19.56 -9.63
N ARG A 296 -69.08 19.75 -10.96
CA ARG A 296 -67.92 19.37 -11.77
C ARG A 296 -66.70 20.19 -11.38
N VAL A 297 -66.80 21.51 -11.30
CA VAL A 297 -65.69 22.39 -10.86
C VAL A 297 -65.24 22.04 -9.45
N ALA A 298 -66.18 21.85 -8.51
CA ALA A 298 -65.85 21.45 -7.14
C ALA A 298 -65.19 20.06 -7.07
N SER A 299 -65.63 19.12 -7.90
CA SER A 299 -65.02 17.79 -7.98
C SER A 299 -63.62 17.85 -8.59
N GLN A 300 -63.41 18.68 -9.61
CA GLN A 300 -62.12 18.87 -10.25
C GLN A 300 -61.11 19.50 -9.28
N GLN A 301 -61.50 20.55 -8.56
CA GLN A 301 -60.64 21.17 -7.53
C GLN A 301 -60.24 20.18 -6.44
N LYS A 302 -61.17 19.31 -6.01
CA LYS A 302 -60.86 18.23 -5.06
C LYS A 302 -59.88 17.21 -5.65
N LEU A 303 -60.07 16.81 -6.90
CA LEU A 303 -59.15 15.89 -7.57
C LEU A 303 -57.75 16.50 -7.78
N GLU A 304 -57.67 17.79 -8.11
CA GLU A 304 -56.41 18.53 -8.21
C GLU A 304 -55.70 18.55 -6.84
N GLN A 305 -56.41 18.88 -5.76
CA GLN A 305 -55.87 18.84 -4.40
C GLN A 305 -55.39 17.42 -3.99
N ALA A 306 -56.11 16.38 -4.40
CA ALA A 306 -55.70 15.00 -4.16
C ALA A 306 -54.42 14.63 -4.95
N LEU A 307 -54.31 15.10 -6.19
CA LEU A 307 -53.14 14.91 -7.03
C LEU A 307 -51.92 15.63 -6.44
N ASP A 308 -52.07 16.87 -6.00
CA ASP A 308 -51.00 17.64 -5.34
C ASP A 308 -50.50 16.91 -4.08
N MET A 309 -51.41 16.40 -3.25
CA MET A 309 -51.06 15.63 -2.06
C MET A 309 -50.28 14.36 -2.40
N LEU A 310 -50.68 13.63 -3.46
CA LEU A 310 -49.95 12.44 -3.92
C LEU A 310 -48.57 12.79 -4.50
N ILE A 311 -48.44 13.92 -5.19
CA ILE A 311 -47.15 14.41 -5.70
C ILE A 311 -46.22 14.74 -4.52
N GLU A 312 -46.69 15.48 -3.53
CA GLU A 312 -45.92 15.81 -2.33
C GLU A 312 -45.46 14.55 -1.60
N MET A 313 -46.36 13.58 -1.39
CA MET A 313 -46.01 12.29 -0.79
C MET A 313 -44.94 11.56 -1.60
N THR A 314 -45.07 11.51 -2.92
CA THR A 314 -44.11 10.83 -3.82
C THR A 314 -42.74 11.50 -3.80
N LEU A 315 -42.68 12.83 -3.91
CA LEU A 315 -41.44 13.60 -3.84
C LEU A 315 -40.76 13.42 -2.47
N SER A 316 -41.54 13.46 -1.39
CA SER A 316 -41.02 13.29 -0.04
C SER A 316 -40.43 11.90 0.20
N LYS A 317 -41.02 10.85 -0.42
CA LYS A 317 -40.50 9.49 -0.40
C LYS A 317 -39.22 9.36 -1.23
N GLN A 318 -39.18 9.98 -2.41
CA GLN A 318 -37.99 10.03 -3.27
C GLN A 318 -36.79 10.63 -2.52
N ASP A 319 -36.98 11.76 -1.83
CA ASP A 319 -35.95 12.42 -1.02
C ASP A 319 -35.42 11.48 0.09
N LEU A 320 -36.32 10.82 0.82
CA LEU A 320 -35.94 9.83 1.84
C LEU A 320 -35.17 8.64 1.26
N THR A 321 -35.57 8.12 0.10
CA THR A 321 -34.86 7.03 -0.56
C THR A 321 -33.46 7.46 -1.01
N ASN A 322 -33.31 8.69 -1.50
CA ASN A 322 -32.01 9.24 -1.86
C ASN A 322 -31.10 9.39 -0.62
N GLN A 323 -31.64 9.91 0.49
CA GLN A 323 -30.91 10.02 1.75
C GLN A 323 -30.48 8.65 2.29
N LEU A 324 -31.35 7.64 2.17
CA LEU A 324 -31.03 6.26 2.55
C LEU A 324 -29.94 5.66 1.64
N GLY A 325 -30.01 5.85 0.32
CA GLY A 325 -29.03 5.32 -0.63
C GLY A 325 -27.63 5.94 -0.48
N VAL A 326 -27.55 7.25 -0.25
CA VAL A 326 -26.27 7.93 0.08
C VAL A 326 -25.70 7.39 1.40
N ARG A 327 -26.56 7.09 2.37
CA ARG A 327 -26.14 6.49 3.64
C ARG A 327 -25.69 5.04 3.48
N GLU A 328 -26.40 4.24 2.69
CA GLU A 328 -26.06 2.84 2.45
C GLU A 328 -24.69 2.70 1.80
N SER A 329 -24.43 3.49 0.74
CA SER A 329 -23.12 3.54 0.10
C SER A 329 -22.01 4.03 1.04
N SER A 330 -22.23 5.06 1.85
CA SER A 330 -21.22 5.49 2.83
C SER A 330 -20.99 4.47 3.96
N SER A 331 -22.03 3.76 4.40
CA SER A 331 -21.90 2.67 5.38
C SER A 331 -21.14 1.48 4.79
N GLU A 332 -21.41 1.12 3.54
CA GLU A 332 -20.72 0.03 2.84
C GLU A 332 -19.24 0.35 2.65
N LEU A 333 -18.91 1.58 2.23
CA LEU A 333 -17.52 2.03 2.12
C LEU A 333 -16.80 1.99 3.47
N LEU A 334 -17.47 2.40 4.54
CA LEU A 334 -16.90 2.35 5.89
C LEU A 334 -16.65 0.91 6.34
N GLU A 335 -17.59 -0.01 6.07
CA GLU A 335 -17.44 -1.44 6.39
C GLU A 335 -16.33 -2.10 5.56
N GLN A 336 -16.22 -1.78 4.27
CA GLN A 336 -15.12 -2.23 3.42
C GLN A 336 -13.78 -1.71 3.94
N LEU A 337 -13.69 -0.41 4.29
CA LEU A 337 -12.49 0.19 4.86
C LEU A 337 -12.12 -0.45 6.20
N ALA A 338 -13.11 -0.76 7.04
CA ALA A 338 -12.90 -1.45 8.32
C ALA A 338 -12.44 -2.89 8.11
N ALA A 339 -12.99 -3.61 7.13
CA ALA A 339 -12.56 -4.97 6.78
C ALA A 339 -11.14 -4.98 6.22
N LEU A 340 -10.79 -4.02 5.36
CA LEU A 340 -9.42 -3.84 4.86
C LEU A 340 -8.45 -3.54 6.00
N TYR A 341 -8.81 -2.61 6.90
CA TYR A 341 -8.02 -2.31 8.08
C TYR A 341 -7.83 -3.55 8.96
N GLN A 342 -8.89 -4.32 9.23
CA GLN A 342 -8.78 -5.55 10.02
C GLN A 342 -7.96 -6.64 9.33
N SER A 343 -8.00 -6.72 8.00
CA SER A 343 -7.17 -7.67 7.24
C SER A 343 -5.69 -7.30 7.28
N GLU A 344 -5.38 -6.00 7.24
CA GLU A 344 -4.00 -5.49 7.29
C GLU A 344 -3.46 -5.51 8.73
N ALA A 345 -4.21 -4.99 9.69
CA ALA A 345 -3.85 -4.99 11.11
C ALA A 345 -3.85 -6.40 11.73
N GLY A 346 -4.76 -7.27 11.29
CA GLY A 346 -4.80 -8.68 11.66
C GLY A 346 -3.66 -9.51 11.06
N SER A 347 -3.08 -9.05 9.94
CA SER A 347 -1.89 -9.66 9.33
C SER A 347 -0.61 -9.34 10.14
N GLU A 348 -0.53 -8.16 10.78
CA GLU A 348 0.66 -7.78 11.56
C GLU A 348 0.75 -8.41 12.96
N LEU A 349 -0.36 -8.95 13.50
CA LEU A 349 -0.41 -9.53 14.86
C LEU A 349 0.00 -11.01 14.97
N ILE A 350 0.44 -11.66 13.87
CA ILE A 350 1.28 -12.87 13.95
C ILE A 350 2.75 -12.47 13.80
N THR A 351 3.18 -11.47 14.58
CA THR A 351 4.58 -11.41 15.00
C THR A 351 4.78 -12.43 16.13
N GLN A 352 5.17 -13.65 15.76
CA GLN A 352 5.72 -14.61 16.72
C GLN A 352 6.89 -13.98 17.48
N PRO A 353 6.93 -14.09 18.83
CA PRO A 353 8.11 -13.75 19.59
C PRO A 353 9.16 -14.86 19.40
N SER A 354 10.41 -14.44 19.33
CA SER A 354 11.61 -15.27 19.19
C SER A 354 11.61 -16.58 20.00
N SER A 355 11.80 -17.72 19.35
CA SER A 355 12.49 -18.88 19.92
C SER A 355 13.04 -19.83 18.83
N ARG A 356 14.34 -19.70 18.58
CA ARG A 356 15.33 -20.80 18.50
C ARG A 356 14.85 -22.16 17.98
N ARG A 357 15.39 -22.54 16.79
CA ARG A 357 15.55 -23.90 16.22
C ARG A 357 14.22 -24.58 15.81
N GLU A 358 14.07 -25.31 14.71
CA GLU A 358 14.93 -25.88 13.68
C GLU A 358 13.97 -26.51 12.65
N SER A 359 14.09 -26.21 11.36
CA SER A 359 13.87 -27.21 10.28
C SER A 359 14.33 -26.70 8.92
N LEU A 360 15.56 -26.18 8.85
CA LEU A 360 16.44 -26.53 7.74
C LEU A 360 16.88 -27.98 7.97
N ARG A 361 16.29 -28.94 7.24
CA ARG A 361 16.92 -30.17 6.71
C ARG A 361 15.92 -31.31 6.53
N ARG A 362 15.76 -31.75 5.28
CA ARG A 362 16.33 -33.00 4.73
C ARG A 362 16.78 -32.67 3.30
N ARG A 363 17.93 -33.08 2.79
CA ARG A 363 18.65 -34.36 2.96
C ARG A 363 20.13 -34.10 2.62
N SER A 364 21.05 -34.31 3.58
CA SER A 364 22.02 -35.44 3.58
C SER A 364 23.34 -35.05 2.90
N LEU A 365 24.52 -35.03 3.54
CA LEU A 365 25.12 -36.01 4.45
C LEU A 365 25.84 -35.34 5.64
N GLN A 366 25.92 -36.05 6.77
CA GLN A 366 26.61 -35.65 7.99
C GLN A 366 28.15 -35.86 7.89
N PRO A 367 28.90 -35.18 8.78
CA PRO A 367 30.36 -35.04 8.77
C PRO A 367 31.06 -35.97 9.76
N SER A 368 32.34 -36.27 9.50
CA SER A 368 33.22 -36.95 10.45
C SER A 368 34.56 -36.23 10.55
N LEU A 369 34.77 -35.73 11.77
CA LEU A 369 36.02 -35.64 12.51
C LEU A 369 36.94 -34.42 12.38
N LEU A 370 37.32 -34.01 13.59
CA LEU A 370 38.12 -32.90 14.04
C LEU A 370 39.61 -33.05 13.71
N LEU A 371 40.25 -31.88 13.65
CA LEU A 371 41.64 -31.57 14.02
C LEU A 371 42.77 -32.44 13.43
N ALA A 372 43.62 -31.79 12.63
CA ALA A 372 45.06 -31.93 12.80
C ALA A 372 45.75 -30.56 12.61
N ARG A 373 46.58 -30.23 13.59
CA ARG A 373 47.36 -29.01 13.77
C ARG A 373 48.81 -29.29 13.36
N THR A 374 49.52 -28.23 12.95
CA THR A 374 50.98 -28.07 12.68
C THR A 374 51.46 -28.41 11.25
N PRO A 375 52.66 -27.93 10.81
CA PRO A 375 53.10 -26.53 10.69
C PRO A 375 53.76 -26.22 9.32
N SER A 376 53.92 -24.93 8.98
CA SER A 376 54.95 -24.38 8.07
C SER A 376 55.10 -24.92 6.63
N ALA A 377 54.66 -24.14 5.62
CA ALA A 377 55.42 -23.67 4.43
C ALA A 377 54.45 -23.20 3.30
N PRO A 378 54.95 -22.59 2.21
CA PRO A 378 54.64 -21.23 1.78
C PRO A 378 53.32 -21.09 0.98
N VAL A 379 52.87 -19.84 0.93
CA VAL A 379 51.66 -19.34 0.26
C VAL A 379 51.71 -19.61 -1.26
N VAL A 380 51.29 -20.78 -1.71
CA VAL A 380 50.81 -21.01 -3.08
C VAL A 380 49.66 -22.02 -2.99
N ALA A 381 48.56 -21.73 -3.69
CA ALA A 381 47.36 -22.56 -3.83
C ALA A 381 46.34 -22.56 -2.67
N GLN A 382 45.66 -21.42 -2.48
CA GLN A 382 44.24 -21.48 -2.09
C GLN A 382 43.39 -21.49 -3.39
N PRO A 383 42.81 -22.65 -3.79
CA PRO A 383 42.06 -22.79 -5.04
C PRO A 383 40.76 -21.98 -5.05
N SER A 384 40.29 -21.54 -3.88
CA SER A 384 39.16 -20.63 -3.71
C SER A 384 39.51 -19.20 -4.10
N LEU A 385 40.70 -18.71 -3.76
CA LEU A 385 41.17 -17.37 -4.13
C LEU A 385 41.44 -17.32 -5.63
N GLU A 386 42.06 -18.36 -6.20
CA GLU A 386 42.34 -18.43 -7.64
C GLU A 386 41.04 -18.50 -8.46
N LYS A 387 40.03 -19.26 -8.01
CA LYS A 387 38.71 -19.28 -8.65
C LYS A 387 38.00 -17.92 -8.58
N LEU A 388 38.17 -17.18 -7.49
CA LEU A 388 37.56 -15.85 -7.33
C LEU A 388 38.28 -14.81 -8.19
N LEU A 389 39.61 -14.83 -8.22
CA LEU A 389 40.43 -13.96 -9.09
C LEU A 389 40.19 -14.23 -10.57
N ARG A 390 40.01 -15.50 -10.96
CA ARG A 390 39.63 -15.89 -12.33
C ARG A 390 38.19 -15.46 -12.68
N ARG A 391 37.28 -15.40 -11.69
CA ARG A 391 35.92 -14.86 -11.85
C ARG A 391 35.87 -13.33 -11.99
N VAL A 392 36.89 -12.65 -11.47
CA VAL A 392 37.07 -11.19 -11.52
C VAL A 392 38.01 -10.77 -12.67
N GLY A 393 38.53 -11.73 -13.43
CA GLY A 393 39.37 -11.47 -14.63
C GLY A 393 40.79 -10.99 -14.33
N VAL A 394 41.29 -11.15 -13.10
CA VAL A 394 42.64 -10.71 -12.72
C VAL A 394 43.58 -11.91 -12.71
N PRO A 395 44.63 -11.95 -13.55
CA PRO A 395 45.60 -13.05 -13.53
C PRO A 395 46.39 -13.00 -12.21
N PRO A 396 46.60 -14.14 -11.52
CA PRO A 396 47.25 -14.19 -10.21
C PRO A 396 48.71 -13.69 -10.23
N GLU A 397 49.34 -13.64 -11.40
CA GLU A 397 50.70 -13.16 -11.59
C GLU A 397 50.83 -11.62 -11.49
N SER A 398 49.73 -10.86 -11.68
CA SER A 398 49.74 -9.40 -11.65
C SER A 398 49.80 -8.80 -10.24
N ILE A 399 49.65 -9.61 -9.20
CA ILE A 399 49.72 -9.17 -7.79
C ILE A 399 51.15 -9.21 -7.26
N PHE A 400 52.03 -10.02 -7.88
CA PHE A 400 53.38 -10.28 -7.37
C PHE A 400 54.52 -9.61 -8.15
N HIS A 401 54.25 -9.07 -9.35
CA HIS A 401 55.24 -8.31 -10.12
C HIS A 401 54.68 -6.96 -10.60
N PRO A 402 55.18 -5.82 -10.07
CA PRO A 402 54.87 -4.51 -10.64
C PRO A 402 55.66 -4.39 -11.95
N ARG A 403 54.97 -4.50 -13.09
CA ARG A 403 55.58 -4.23 -14.39
C ARG A 403 55.73 -2.70 -14.52
N GLU A 404 56.97 -2.23 -14.53
CA GLU A 404 57.35 -0.82 -14.50
C GLU A 404 57.09 -0.03 -15.81
N ASP A 405 56.35 -0.56 -16.78
CA ASP A 405 56.18 0.15 -18.06
C ASP A 405 54.82 -0.11 -18.71
N GLY A 406 54.03 0.96 -18.90
CA GLY A 406 52.70 0.92 -19.54
C GLY A 406 51.73 2.02 -19.09
N GLY A 407 51.98 3.27 -19.49
CA GLY A 407 51.09 4.41 -19.20
C GLY A 407 49.79 4.43 -20.02
N ALA A 408 48.71 4.93 -19.40
CA ALA A 408 47.36 5.27 -19.92
C ALA A 408 46.56 4.19 -20.70
N GLY A 409 47.19 3.42 -21.59
CA GLY A 409 46.59 2.30 -22.34
C GLY A 409 46.11 1.18 -21.42
N ASP A 410 46.94 0.76 -20.46
CA ASP A 410 46.58 -0.27 -19.47
C ASP A 410 45.40 0.14 -18.58
N LEU A 411 45.25 1.44 -18.28
CA LEU A 411 44.10 1.95 -17.53
C LEU A 411 42.83 1.98 -18.38
N HIS A 412 42.95 2.27 -19.67
CA HIS A 412 41.83 2.25 -20.60
C HIS A 412 41.36 0.82 -20.86
N GLU A 413 42.29 -0.11 -21.07
CA GLU A 413 42.02 -1.54 -21.25
C GLU A 413 41.41 -2.15 -19.98
N LYS A 414 41.91 -1.78 -18.79
CA LYS A 414 41.28 -2.16 -17.50
C LYS A 414 39.89 -1.58 -17.34
N ARG A 415 39.64 -0.32 -17.72
CA ARG A 415 38.29 0.28 -17.67
C ARG A 415 37.34 -0.42 -18.64
N TYR A 416 37.80 -0.72 -19.84
CA TYR A 416 37.03 -1.44 -20.84
C TYR A 416 36.65 -2.85 -20.34
N HIS A 417 37.62 -3.57 -19.77
CA HIS A 417 37.40 -4.89 -19.19
C HIS A 417 36.47 -4.85 -17.96
N ILE A 418 36.53 -3.81 -17.13
CA ILE A 418 35.58 -3.61 -16.02
C ILE A 418 34.18 -3.34 -16.56
N SER A 419 34.03 -2.52 -17.59
CA SER A 419 32.71 -2.29 -18.20
C SER A 419 32.15 -3.55 -18.85
N GLU A 420 32.99 -4.37 -19.50
CA GLU A 420 32.58 -5.62 -20.14
C GLU A 420 32.21 -6.71 -19.11
N THR A 421 32.93 -6.78 -17.98
CA THR A 421 32.58 -7.67 -16.86
C THR A 421 31.31 -7.24 -16.14
N LEU A 422 31.07 -5.94 -15.96
CA LEU A 422 29.82 -5.43 -15.42
C LEU A 422 28.65 -5.68 -16.38
N HIS A 423 28.86 -5.50 -17.69
CA HIS A 423 27.84 -5.77 -18.70
C HIS A 423 27.48 -7.26 -18.77
N SER A 424 28.47 -8.15 -18.75
CA SER A 424 28.23 -9.60 -18.73
C SER A 424 27.61 -10.08 -17.41
N LEU A 425 27.95 -9.48 -16.27
CA LEU A 425 27.26 -9.75 -14.99
C LEU A 425 25.80 -9.30 -15.03
N ASN A 426 25.53 -8.14 -15.63
CA ASN A 426 24.17 -7.63 -15.78
C ASN A 426 23.32 -8.56 -16.67
N ILE A 427 23.86 -8.98 -17.81
CA ILE A 427 23.21 -9.98 -18.68
C ILE A 427 22.99 -11.31 -17.95
N ALA A 428 23.94 -11.76 -17.14
CA ALA A 428 23.83 -13.02 -16.39
C ALA A 428 22.82 -12.96 -15.23
N VAL A 429 22.55 -11.78 -14.67
CA VAL A 429 21.52 -11.57 -13.65
C VAL A 429 20.15 -11.36 -14.29
N ASP A 430 20.09 -10.64 -15.42
CA ASP A 430 18.86 -10.36 -16.15
C ASP A 430 18.32 -11.61 -16.86
N ALA A 431 19.18 -12.50 -17.38
CA ALA A 431 18.77 -13.71 -18.07
C ALA A 431 17.84 -14.63 -17.23
N PRO A 432 18.20 -15.05 -15.99
CA PRO A 432 17.31 -15.87 -15.17
C PRO A 432 16.06 -15.09 -14.73
N LEU A 433 16.17 -13.79 -14.46
CA LEU A 433 15.03 -12.93 -14.12
C LEU A 433 14.01 -12.87 -15.26
N VAL A 434 14.46 -12.66 -16.49
CA VAL A 434 13.60 -12.67 -17.69
C VAL A 434 12.96 -14.05 -17.88
N THR A 435 13.68 -15.15 -17.66
CA THR A 435 13.07 -16.49 -17.75
C THR A 435 12.03 -16.78 -16.68
N HIS A 436 12.09 -16.13 -15.52
CA HIS A 436 11.09 -16.28 -14.45
C HIS A 436 9.93 -15.28 -14.57
N LEU A 437 10.19 -14.07 -15.06
CA LEU A 437 9.19 -13.04 -15.26
C LEU A 437 8.36 -13.28 -16.52
N ALA A 438 8.96 -13.74 -17.63
CA ALA A 438 8.23 -14.00 -18.87
C ALA A 438 7.03 -14.97 -18.72
N PRO A 439 7.14 -16.12 -18.03
CA PRO A 439 5.98 -16.99 -17.80
C PRO A 439 4.98 -16.39 -16.80
N LEU A 440 5.41 -15.57 -15.85
CA LEU A 440 4.51 -14.87 -14.91
C LEU A 440 3.71 -13.76 -15.63
N ASP A 441 4.37 -12.98 -16.48
CA ASP A 441 3.74 -11.95 -17.32
C ASP A 441 2.77 -12.61 -18.30
N ASN A 442 3.16 -13.69 -18.96
CA ASN A 442 2.27 -14.45 -19.84
C ASN A 442 1.07 -15.04 -19.07
N ALA A 443 1.27 -15.56 -17.86
CA ALA A 443 0.18 -16.06 -17.03
C ALA A 443 -0.75 -14.93 -16.58
N SER A 444 -0.22 -13.77 -16.21
CA SER A 444 -1.00 -12.59 -15.86
C SER A 444 -1.80 -12.06 -17.04
N GLN A 445 -1.21 -12.04 -18.24
CA GLN A 445 -1.91 -11.66 -19.48
C GLN A 445 -2.97 -12.68 -19.85
N LEU A 446 -2.73 -13.98 -19.69
CA LEU A 446 -3.75 -15.01 -19.92
C LEU A 446 -4.89 -14.93 -18.90
N LEU A 447 -4.59 -14.61 -17.64
CA LEU A 447 -5.60 -14.37 -16.61
C LEU A 447 -6.40 -13.11 -16.91
N LEU A 448 -5.77 -12.01 -17.29
CA LEU A 448 -6.46 -10.80 -17.75
C LEU A 448 -7.31 -11.09 -18.99
N CYS A 449 -6.77 -11.75 -20.01
CA CYS A 449 -7.51 -12.12 -21.22
C CYS A 449 -8.69 -13.05 -20.95
N SER A 450 -8.57 -14.01 -20.02
CA SER A 450 -9.66 -14.93 -19.65
C SER A 450 -10.71 -14.27 -18.76
N LEU A 451 -10.30 -13.38 -17.87
CA LEU A 451 -11.20 -12.56 -17.04
C LEU A 451 -11.96 -11.53 -17.90
N HIS A 452 -11.34 -11.04 -18.98
CA HIS A 452 -11.93 -10.12 -19.93
C HIS A 452 -12.62 -10.79 -21.14
N ALA A 453 -12.49 -12.11 -21.33
CA ALA A 453 -13.10 -12.82 -22.45
C ALA A 453 -14.64 -12.77 -22.44
N ASN A 454 -15.24 -12.59 -21.26
CA ASN A 454 -16.70 -12.50 -21.07
C ASN A 454 -17.17 -11.10 -20.62
N SER A 455 -16.27 -10.11 -20.51
CA SER A 455 -16.66 -8.75 -20.14
C SER A 455 -16.79 -7.88 -21.39
N HIS A 456 -18.01 -7.49 -21.74
CA HIS A 456 -18.29 -6.55 -22.84
C HIS A 456 -17.77 -5.11 -22.59
N TYR A 457 -17.24 -4.85 -21.40
CA TYR A 457 -16.68 -3.56 -21.01
C TYR A 457 -15.15 -3.63 -21.07
N LYS A 458 -14.60 -3.19 -22.20
CA LYS A 458 -13.20 -2.77 -22.27
C LYS A 458 -13.02 -1.64 -21.27
N THR A 459 -12.01 -1.68 -20.41
CA THR A 459 -11.68 -0.58 -19.49
C THR A 459 -11.24 0.64 -20.29
N SER A 460 -12.21 1.38 -20.83
CA SER A 460 -12.11 2.72 -21.32
C SER A 460 -12.98 3.55 -20.39
N LEU A 461 -12.47 4.66 -19.88
CA LEU A 461 -13.21 5.65 -19.06
C LEU A 461 -14.34 6.36 -19.85
N ARG A 462 -14.73 5.82 -21.01
CA ARG A 462 -15.75 6.37 -21.90
C ARG A 462 -16.83 5.33 -22.07
N ASP A 463 -18.05 5.71 -21.74
CA ASP A 463 -19.22 4.88 -21.97
C ASP A 463 -19.44 4.72 -23.48
N SER A 464 -19.45 3.48 -23.96
CA SER A 464 -19.71 3.16 -25.37
C SER A 464 -21.07 3.70 -25.87
N SER A 465 -22.04 3.88 -24.96
CA SER A 465 -23.32 4.52 -25.26
C SER A 465 -23.12 6.00 -25.60
N GLU A 466 -22.33 6.72 -24.80
CA GLU A 466 -22.03 8.14 -25.02
C GLU A 466 -21.19 8.36 -26.28
N GLU A 467 -20.24 7.47 -26.58
CA GLU A 467 -19.43 7.54 -27.79
C GLU A 467 -20.27 7.28 -29.05
N SER A 468 -21.24 6.37 -28.97
CA SER A 468 -22.22 6.14 -30.04
C SER A 468 -23.14 7.35 -30.25
N ALA A 469 -23.60 7.98 -29.17
CA ALA A 469 -24.42 9.18 -29.21
C ALA A 469 -23.65 10.39 -29.79
N LEU A 470 -22.39 10.56 -29.39
CA LEU A 470 -21.49 11.57 -29.95
C LEU A 470 -21.24 11.34 -31.45
N SER A 471 -21.01 10.09 -31.87
CA SER A 471 -20.88 9.76 -33.29
C SER A 471 -22.16 10.01 -34.09
N GLY A 472 -23.33 9.86 -33.45
CA GLY A 472 -24.63 10.22 -34.04
C GLY A 472 -24.77 11.72 -34.22
N LEU A 473 -24.43 12.49 -33.19
CA LEU A 473 -24.49 13.94 -33.21
C LEU A 473 -23.46 14.56 -34.17
N GLU A 474 -22.28 13.95 -34.30
CA GLU A 474 -21.27 14.33 -35.29
C GLU A 474 -21.80 14.11 -36.72
N LYS A 475 -22.48 12.98 -36.98
CA LYS A 475 -23.13 12.75 -38.27
C LYS A 475 -24.23 13.78 -38.56
N GLU A 476 -25.04 14.14 -37.57
CA GLU A 476 -26.05 15.19 -37.70
C GLU A 476 -25.45 16.59 -37.93
N LEU A 477 -24.32 16.90 -37.28
CA LEU A 477 -23.59 18.14 -37.54
C LEU A 477 -23.00 18.17 -38.94
N THR A 478 -22.45 17.06 -39.43
CA THR A 478 -21.93 16.98 -40.80
C THR A 478 -23.03 17.10 -41.85
N SER A 479 -24.23 16.56 -41.59
CA SER A 479 -25.37 16.71 -42.50
C SER A 479 -25.95 18.12 -42.48
N LEU A 480 -25.96 18.79 -41.31
CA LEU A 480 -26.30 20.21 -41.20
C LEU A 480 -25.28 21.08 -41.94
N GLN A 481 -23.99 20.78 -41.78
CA GLN A 481 -22.91 21.50 -42.45
C GLN A 481 -22.99 21.33 -43.97
N SER A 482 -23.26 20.12 -44.47
CA SER A 482 -23.49 19.90 -45.91
C SER A 482 -24.74 20.63 -46.39
N GLY A 483 -25.82 20.64 -45.59
CA GLY A 483 -27.04 21.39 -45.92
C GLY A 483 -26.83 22.91 -45.98
N ILE A 484 -25.98 23.45 -45.11
CA ILE A 484 -25.56 24.86 -45.14
C ILE A 484 -24.66 25.15 -46.35
N GLN A 485 -23.80 24.22 -46.73
CA GLN A 485 -22.96 24.34 -47.93
C GLN A 485 -23.76 24.23 -49.24
N GLU A 486 -24.83 23.43 -49.26
CA GLU A 486 -25.77 23.32 -50.38
C GLU A 486 -26.74 24.51 -50.46
N LEU A 487 -26.86 25.30 -49.38
CA LEU A 487 -27.65 26.51 -49.35
C LEU A 487 -26.94 27.60 -50.16
N ASN A 488 -27.34 27.69 -51.42
CA ASN A 488 -26.81 28.66 -52.37
C ASN A 488 -27.30 30.08 -52.02
N LEU A 489 -26.50 30.81 -51.24
CA LEU A 489 -26.76 32.20 -50.82
C LEU A 489 -26.82 33.19 -51.99
N ASP A 490 -26.42 32.78 -53.20
CA ASP A 490 -26.50 33.59 -54.42
C ASP A 490 -27.94 33.73 -54.95
N VAL A 491 -28.88 32.88 -54.52
CA VAL A 491 -30.31 33.02 -54.86
C VAL A 491 -30.90 34.30 -54.22
N LEU A 492 -30.37 34.76 -53.09
CA LEU A 492 -30.79 36.02 -52.46
C LEU A 492 -30.19 37.26 -53.15
N HIS A 493 -29.11 37.09 -53.92
CA HIS A 493 -28.48 38.18 -54.69
C HIS A 493 -28.91 38.20 -56.17
N GLN A 494 -29.60 37.16 -56.65
CA GLN A 494 -30.23 37.16 -57.97
C GLN A 494 -31.44 38.10 -57.96
N ARG A 495 -31.18 39.35 -58.35
CA ARG A 495 -32.22 40.36 -58.62
C ARG A 495 -33.22 39.76 -59.61
N ASP A 496 -34.46 39.57 -59.14
CA ASP A 496 -35.49 38.90 -59.90
C ASP A 496 -35.85 39.77 -61.14
N SER A 497 -35.44 39.35 -62.33
CA SER A 497 -35.62 40.11 -63.58
C SER A 497 -37.10 40.46 -63.85
N ASN A 498 -38.02 39.73 -63.22
CA ASN A 498 -39.45 39.98 -63.28
C ASN A 498 -39.89 41.19 -62.41
N GLN A 499 -39.19 41.50 -61.32
CA GLN A 499 -39.42 42.71 -60.52
C GLN A 499 -38.98 43.96 -61.28
N ASP A 500 -37.84 43.94 -61.96
CA ASP A 500 -37.38 45.10 -62.74
C ASP A 500 -38.30 45.39 -63.94
N LYS A 501 -38.83 44.35 -64.63
CA LYS A 501 -39.85 44.51 -65.68
C LYS A 501 -41.19 45.03 -65.17
N LEU A 502 -41.52 44.75 -63.91
CA LEU A 502 -42.70 45.32 -63.26
C LEU A 502 -42.47 46.79 -62.93
N ILE A 503 -41.29 47.16 -62.45
CA ILE A 503 -40.97 48.57 -62.15
C ILE A 503 -40.94 49.42 -63.43
N GLU A 504 -40.37 48.93 -64.53
CA GLU A 504 -40.40 49.63 -65.83
C GLU A 504 -41.80 49.79 -66.44
N ARG A 505 -42.77 48.95 -66.07
CA ARG A 505 -44.16 49.08 -66.56
C ARG A 505 -44.98 50.12 -65.82
N TRP A 506 -44.48 50.61 -64.68
CA TRP A 506 -45.17 51.54 -63.79
C TRP A 506 -44.45 52.89 -63.64
N THR A 507 -43.37 53.10 -64.39
CA THR A 507 -42.75 54.41 -64.68
C THR A 507 -43.01 54.79 -66.12
#